data_AF-A0A5C7GLW3-F1
#
_entry.id   AF-A0A5C7GLW3-F1
#
_cell.length_a   1.000
_cell.length_b   1.000
_cell.length_c   1.000
_cell.angle_alpha   90.00
_cell.angle_beta   90.00
_cell.angle_gamma   90.00
#
_symmetry.space_group_name_H-M   'P 1'
#
loop_
_entity.id
_entity.type
_entity.pdbx_description
1 polymer ?
#
loop_
_entity_poly.entity_id
_entity_poly.type
_entity_poly.pdbx_seq_one_letter_code
_entity_poly.pdbx_strand_id
1 'polypeptide(L)' 'MDNPFKYVDQPLKEVPQELKSKVMNDIAMAKLLMELAALFSYNIGDIIESVMKQRDVKNKDNNPNL' A
#
# COMPACT_ATOMS: atom_id res chain seq x y z
N MET A 1 22.46 -37.62 -9.76
CA MET A 1 21.53 -36.49 -10.00
C MET A 1 20.19 -36.90 -9.45
N ASP A 2 19.77 -36.32 -8.33
CA ASP A 2 18.43 -36.58 -7.79
C ASP A 2 17.35 -35.90 -8.66
N ASN A 3 16.25 -36.61 -8.89
CA ASN A 3 15.15 -36.13 -9.73
C ASN A 3 14.42 -34.95 -9.06
N PRO A 4 14.44 -33.74 -9.66
CA PRO A 4 13.83 -32.55 -9.08
C PRO A 4 12.29 -32.57 -9.05
N PHE A 5 11.65 -33.46 -9.81
CA PHE A 5 10.19 -33.56 -9.90
C PHE A 5 9.55 -34.46 -8.82
N LYS A 6 10.35 -35.16 -7.99
CA LYS A 6 9.84 -36.07 -6.94
C LYS A 6 8.96 -35.39 -5.88
N TYR A 7 9.00 -34.06 -5.82
CA TYR A 7 8.31 -33.26 -4.82
C TYR A 7 7.07 -32.53 -5.38
N VAL A 8 6.76 -32.68 -6.67
CA VAL A 8 5.66 -31.98 -7.33
C VAL A 8 4.29 -32.53 -6.89
N ASP A 9 4.17 -33.85 -6.74
CA ASP A 9 2.93 -34.51 -6.30
C ASP A 9 2.82 -34.61 -4.77
N GLN A 10 3.76 -34.02 -4.03
CA GLN A 10 3.72 -34.02 -2.57
C GLN A 10 2.81 -32.88 -2.07
N PRO A 11 2.03 -33.11 -1.00
CA PRO A 11 1.28 -32.02 -0.39
C PRO A 11 2.23 -30.88 -0.03
N LEU A 12 1.81 -29.66 -0.37
CA LEU A 12 2.57 -28.45 -0.08
C LEU A 12 2.96 -28.46 1.40
N LYS A 13 4.25 -28.37 1.69
CA LYS A 13 4.72 -28.26 3.06
C LYS A 13 4.06 -27.04 3.69
N GLU A 14 3.51 -27.21 4.88
CA GLU A 14 2.96 -26.10 5.63
C GLU A 14 4.08 -25.09 5.87
N VAL A 15 3.86 -23.88 5.37
CA VAL A 15 4.76 -22.76 5.62
C VAL A 15 4.72 -22.43 7.11
N PRO A 16 5.88 -22.22 7.75
CA PRO A 16 5.93 -21.73 9.13
C PRO A 16 5.00 -20.54 9.31
N GLN A 17 4.18 -20.58 10.36
CA GLN A 17 3.11 -19.60 10.57
C GLN A 17 3.63 -18.16 10.60
N GLU A 18 4.83 -17.95 11.17
CA GLU A 18 5.51 -16.66 11.18
C GLU A 18 5.83 -16.14 9.76
N LEU A 19 6.38 -17.00 8.90
CA LEU A 19 6.70 -16.64 7.52
C LEU A 19 5.44 -16.36 6.70
N LYS A 20 4.39 -17.17 6.90
CA LYS A 20 3.09 -16.94 6.25
C LYS A 20 2.52 -15.57 6.64
N SER A 21 2.53 -15.23 7.92
CA SER A 21 2.05 -13.95 8.43
C SER A 21 2.83 -12.78 7.83
N LYS A 22 4.17 -12.88 7.82
CA LYS A 22 5.05 -11.86 7.25
C LYS A 22 4.77 -11.64 5.75
N VAL A 23 4.71 -12.71 4.96
CA VAL A 23 4.45 -12.63 3.52
C VAL A 23 3.07 -12.03 3.24
N MET A 24 2.04 -12.43 3.99
CA MET A 24 0.70 -11.87 3.84
C MET A 24 0.65 -10.37 4.18
N ASN A 25 1.43 -9.93 5.18
CA ASN A 25 1.55 -8.50 5.51
C ASN A 25 2.24 -7.71 4.38
N ASP A 26 3.33 -8.25 3.83
CA ASP A 26 4.05 -7.64 2.70
C ASP A 26 3.13 -7.53 1.46
N ILE A 27 2.31 -8.55 1.19
CA ILE A 27 1.29 -8.54 0.12
C ILE A 27 0.22 -7.48 0.38
N ALA A 28 -0.27 -7.36 1.61
CA ALA A 28 -1.29 -6.37 1.96
C ALA A 28 -0.78 -4.94 1.74
N MET A 29 0.47 -4.67 2.12
CA MET A 29 1.11 -3.37 1.88
C MET A 29 1.27 -3.07 0.39
N ALA A 30 1.71 -4.05 -0.41
CA ALA A 30 1.84 -3.87 -1.86
C ALA A 30 0.49 -3.59 -2.53
N LYS A 31 -0.58 -4.29 -2.12
CA LYS A 31 -1.95 -4.06 -2.61
C LYS A 31 -2.45 -2.66 -2.25
N LEU A 32 -2.26 -2.25 -1.01
CA LEU A 32 -2.63 -0.90 -0.56
C LEU A 32 -1.94 0.17 -1.40
N LEU A 33 -0.62 0.05 -1.63
CA LEU A 33 0.13 1.00 -2.45
C LEU A 33 -0.32 0.99 -3.91
N MET A 34 -0.64 -0.17 -4.45
CA MET A 34 -1.17 -0.31 -5.81
C MET A 34 -2.54 0.36 -5.94
N GLU A 35 -3.44 0.15 -4.98
CA GLU A 35 -4.76 0.78 -4.93
C GLU A 35 -4.64 2.31 -4.76
N LEU A 36 -3.73 2.79 -3.92
CA LEU A 36 -3.45 4.22 -3.77
C LEU A 36 -2.89 4.82 -5.07
N ALA A 37 -1.97 4.13 -5.75
CA ALA A 37 -1.40 4.59 -7.02
C ALA A 37 -2.47 4.63 -8.13
N ALA A 38 -3.41 3.69 -8.14
CA ALA A 38 -4.53 3.66 -9.07
C ALA A 38 -5.57 4.74 -8.75
N LEU A 39 -5.88 4.97 -7.46
CA LEU A 39 -6.85 5.95 -7.00
C LEU A 39 -6.35 7.39 -7.23
N PHE A 40 -5.08 7.63 -6.94
CA PHE A 40 -4.42 8.93 -7.08
C PHE A 40 -3.47 8.90 -8.28
N SER A 41 -4.02 8.67 -9.47
CA SER A 41 -3.36 8.69 -10.79
C SER A 41 -2.05 9.51 -10.81
N TYR A 42 -0.88 8.90 -10.56
CA TYR A 42 0.51 9.43 -10.51
C TYR A 42 0.76 10.82 -9.87
N ASN A 43 -0.25 11.51 -9.37
CA ASN A 43 -0.21 12.94 -9.07
C ASN A 43 -0.73 13.22 -7.66
N ILE A 44 -0.29 12.37 -6.74
CA ILE A 44 -0.60 12.48 -5.32
C ILE A 44 -0.04 13.79 -4.73
N GLY A 45 1.03 14.33 -5.32
CA GLY A 45 1.61 15.63 -4.97
C GLY A 45 0.62 16.78 -5.14
N ASP A 46 0.00 16.91 -6.30
CA ASP A 46 -0.99 17.96 -6.60
C ASP A 46 -2.22 17.87 -5.68
N ILE A 47 -2.64 16.66 -5.33
CA ILE A 47 -3.78 16.44 -4.43
C ILE A 47 -3.42 16.85 -2.99
N ILE A 48 -2.25 16.43 -2.50
CA ILE A 48 -1.77 16.82 -1.17
C ILE A 48 -1.62 18.35 -1.09
N GLU A 49 -1.03 18.97 -2.12
CA GLU A 49 -0.86 20.42 -2.20
C GLU A 49 -2.21 21.17 -2.23
N SER A 50 -3.15 20.71 -3.05
CA SER A 50 -4.52 21.26 -3.13
C SER A 50 -5.23 21.20 -1.77
N VAL A 51 -5.16 20.05 -1.09
CA VAL A 51 -5.79 19.85 0.22
C VAL A 51 -5.11 20.70 1.30
N MET A 52 -3.79 20.85 1.29
CA MET A 52 -3.08 21.74 2.22
C MET A 52 -3.46 23.21 2.00
N LYS A 53 -3.44 23.67 0.75
CA LYS A 53 -3.85 25.04 0.37
C LYS A 53 -5.30 25.34 0.78
N GLN A 54 -6.23 24.41 0.57
CA GLN A 54 -7.62 24.59 1.00
C GLN A 54 -7.77 24.74 2.52
N ARG A 55 -6.95 24.04 3.32
CA ARG A 55 -6.94 24.21 4.78
C ARG A 55 -6.43 25.60 5.19
N ASP A 56 -5.37 26.08 4.55
CA ASP A 56 -4.79 27.41 4.85
C ASP A 56 -5.73 28.55 4.45
N VAL A 57 -6.39 28.44 3.29
CA VAL A 57 -7.40 29.42 2.85
C VAL A 57 -8.56 29.47 3.84
N LYS A 58 -9.09 28.30 4.25
CA LYS A 58 -10.17 28.23 5.25
C LYS A 58 -9.75 28.82 6.59
N ASN A 59 -8.47 28.79 6.95
CA ASN A 59 -7.97 29.38 8.19
C ASN A 59 -7.85 30.91 8.12
N LYS A 60 -7.59 31.48 6.92
CA LYS A 60 -7.60 32.92 6.68
C LYS A 60 -9.00 33.52 6.68
N ASP A 61 -9.97 32.83 6.10
CA ASP A 61 -11.37 33.30 6.06
C ASP A 61 -12.04 33.35 7.45
N ASN A 62 -11.47 32.64 8.43
CA ASN A 62 -11.93 32.65 9.82
C ASN A 62 -11.29 33.78 10.67
N ASN A 63 -10.46 34.65 10.10
CA ASN A 63 -9.94 35.84 10.78
C ASN A 63 -10.29 37.11 9.99
N PRO A 64 -11.44 37.76 10.25
CA PRO A 64 -11.96 38.87 9.45
C PRO A 64 -11.22 40.21 9.65
N ASN A 65 -9.99 40.23 10.20
CA ASN A 65 -9.25 41.46 10.46
C ASN A 65 -7.77 41.37 10.02
N LEU A 66 -7.53 41.49 8.71
CA LEU A 66 -6.34 42.05 8.09
C LEU A 66 -6.71 42.69 6.74
#